data_AF-A0A0G1EH86-F1
#
_entry.id   AF-A0A0G1EH86-F1
#
_cell.length_a   1.000
_cell.length_b   1.000
_cell.length_c   1.000
_cell.angle_alpha   90.00
_cell.angle_beta   90.00
_cell.angle_gamma   90.00
#
_symmetry.space_group_name_H-M   'P 1'
#
loop_
_entity.id
_entity.type
_entity.pdbx_description
1 polymer ?
#
loop_
_entity_poly.entity_id
_entity_poly.type
_entity_poly.pdbx_seq_one_letter_code
_entity_poly.pdbx_strand_id
1 'polypeptide(L)'
;MDLSNLVSLKTKRKKKRLGRGYGSGKGGHTVGRGMKGQKSRTGHNLAVGFEGGQVPLYKRLPQLGGFKALKKPVAIRLSELNKFAEGTEVSPETLLKKRIIRNITRQGVKIIGGGSLK
;
A
#
# COMPACT_ATOMS: atom_id res chain seq x y z
N MET A 1 -2.69 -14.69 -31.28
CA MET A 1 -2.61 -13.22 -31.14
C MET A 1 -1.76 -12.73 -32.28
N ASP A 2 -2.34 -11.93 -33.18
CA ASP A 2 -1.58 -11.33 -34.27
C ASP A 2 -0.67 -10.24 -33.69
N LEU A 3 0.63 -10.49 -33.72
CA LEU A 3 1.64 -9.58 -33.17
C LEU A 3 1.81 -8.33 -34.04
N SER A 4 1.36 -8.36 -35.28
CA SER A 4 1.51 -7.26 -36.24
C SER A 4 0.53 -6.11 -35.99
N ASN A 5 -0.58 -6.37 -35.31
CA ASN A 5 -1.65 -5.38 -35.11
C ASN A 5 -2.14 -5.32 -33.66
N LEU A 6 -1.25 -4.94 -32.74
CA LEU A 6 -1.59 -4.79 -31.33
C LEU A 6 -2.22 -3.41 -31.04
N VAL A 7 -3.50 -3.40 -30.73
CA VAL A 7 -4.20 -2.20 -30.25
C VAL A 7 -3.84 -1.94 -28.79
N SER A 8 -3.34 -0.74 -28.48
CA SER A 8 -3.01 -0.37 -27.11
C SER A 8 -4.29 -0.17 -26.27
N LEU A 9 -4.48 -0.98 -25.24
CA LEU A 9 -5.53 -0.76 -24.23
C LEU A 9 -5.24 0.57 -23.51
N LYS A 10 -6.18 1.50 -23.65
CA LYS A 10 -6.02 2.94 -23.47
C LYS A 10 -5.87 3.35 -21.99
N THR A 11 -4.67 3.29 -21.40
CA THR A 11 -4.38 3.92 -20.08
C THR A 11 -2.91 4.34 -19.85
N LYS A 12 -2.05 4.39 -20.86
CA LYS A 12 -0.68 4.92 -20.67
C LYS A 12 -0.64 6.42 -20.92
N ARG A 13 -0.76 7.24 -19.87
CA ARG A 13 -0.42 8.67 -19.98
C ARG A 13 1.07 8.80 -20.29
N LYS A 14 1.43 9.53 -21.35
CA LYS A 14 2.83 9.77 -21.73
C LYS A 14 3.55 10.45 -20.57
N LYS A 15 4.76 9.97 -20.22
CA LYS A 15 5.59 10.62 -19.19
C LYS A 15 5.94 12.04 -19.64
N LYS A 16 5.84 13.00 -18.73
CA LYS A 16 6.22 14.39 -19.01
C LYS A 16 7.73 14.51 -19.17
N ARG A 17 8.19 15.00 -20.33
CA ARG A 17 9.61 15.33 -20.57
C ARG A 17 9.90 16.73 -20.04
N LEU A 18 10.72 16.81 -19.01
CA LEU A 18 11.11 18.05 -18.36
C LEU A 18 12.20 18.78 -19.16
N GLY A 19 12.24 20.13 -19.11
CA GLY A 19 13.33 20.90 -19.73
C GLY A 19 13.24 21.03 -21.26
N ARG A 20 12.03 20.94 -21.83
CA ARG A 20 11.80 20.97 -23.29
C ARG A 20 11.03 22.23 -23.71
N GLY A 21 11.52 23.38 -23.27
CA GLY A 21 10.94 24.68 -23.59
C GLY A 21 9.67 25.02 -22.81
N TYR A 22 9.17 26.23 -23.03
CA TYR A 22 8.03 26.80 -22.32
C TYR A 22 6.72 26.05 -22.57
N GLY A 23 6.47 25.60 -23.80
CA GLY A 23 5.27 24.83 -24.18
C GLY A 23 5.13 23.48 -23.46
N SER A 24 6.19 22.96 -22.83
CA SER A 24 6.11 21.74 -22.00
C SER A 24 5.38 22.01 -20.67
N GLY A 25 5.26 23.27 -20.22
CA GLY A 25 4.60 23.62 -18.96
C GLY A 25 5.31 23.09 -17.69
N LYS A 26 6.54 22.58 -17.82
CA LYS A 26 7.44 22.32 -16.69
C LYS A 26 8.90 22.38 -17.14
N GLY A 27 9.53 23.52 -16.86
CA GLY A 27 10.96 23.72 -17.05
C GLY A 27 11.35 24.46 -18.32
N GLY A 28 10.96 25.73 -18.43
CA GLY A 28 11.59 26.66 -19.39
C GLY A 28 13.05 26.98 -18.99
N HIS A 29 13.28 27.30 -17.71
CA HIS A 29 14.61 27.69 -17.23
C HIS A 29 15.11 26.90 -16.02
N THR A 30 14.27 26.66 -15.01
CA THR A 30 14.70 26.06 -13.73
C THR A 30 14.17 24.65 -13.49
N VAL A 31 13.45 24.07 -14.46
CA VAL A 31 12.90 22.71 -14.38
C VAL A 31 12.09 22.43 -13.09
N GLY A 32 11.50 23.47 -12.50
CA GLY A 32 10.75 23.38 -11.24
C GLY A 32 11.62 23.24 -9.98
N ARG A 33 12.94 23.44 -10.07
CA ARG A 33 13.88 23.36 -8.94
C ARG A 33 14.34 24.73 -8.41
N GLY A 34 13.96 25.83 -9.08
CA GLY A 34 14.46 27.17 -8.77
C GLY A 34 15.89 27.43 -9.29
N MET A 35 16.39 28.66 -9.11
CA MET A 35 17.72 29.07 -9.60
C MET A 35 18.87 28.74 -8.64
N LYS A 36 18.64 28.86 -7.33
CA LYS A 36 19.66 28.76 -6.29
C LYS A 36 19.24 27.79 -5.17
N GLY A 37 20.16 27.51 -4.25
CA GLY A 37 19.95 26.61 -3.11
C GLY A 37 20.55 25.22 -3.33
N GLN A 38 20.74 24.49 -2.24
CA GLN A 38 21.35 23.15 -2.27
C GLN A 38 20.55 22.18 -3.16
N LYS A 39 19.21 22.23 -3.13
CA LYS A 39 18.31 21.35 -3.91
C LYS A 39 18.28 21.66 -5.42
N SER A 40 18.77 22.82 -5.85
CA SER A 40 18.84 23.14 -7.28
C SER A 40 20.08 22.56 -7.96
N ARG A 41 21.10 22.17 -7.17
CA ARG A 41 22.37 21.64 -7.66
C ARG A 41 22.27 20.15 -8.00
N THR A 42 23.06 19.75 -8.98
CA THR A 42 23.23 18.33 -9.35
C THR A 42 23.87 17.55 -8.21
N GLY A 43 23.41 16.33 -7.99
CA GLY A 43 23.96 15.48 -6.94
C GLY A 43 23.60 15.90 -5.51
N HIS A 44 22.65 16.81 -5.31
CA HIS A 44 22.16 17.11 -3.97
C HIS A 44 21.56 15.82 -3.36
N ASN A 45 22.15 15.39 -2.24
CA ASN A 45 21.70 14.21 -1.51
C ASN A 45 21.42 14.62 -0.07
N LEU A 46 20.22 15.14 0.17
CA LEU A 46 19.77 15.45 1.52
C LEU A 46 19.06 14.21 2.07
N ALA A 47 19.53 13.69 3.20
CA ALA A 47 18.86 12.59 3.86
C ALA A 47 17.42 12.99 4.22
N VAL A 48 16.45 12.10 3.99
CA VAL A 48 15.02 12.38 4.22
C VAL A 48 14.72 12.78 5.68
N GLY A 49 15.48 12.25 6.63
CA GLY A 49 15.37 12.58 8.05
C GLY A 49 16.32 13.68 8.55
N PHE A 50 16.95 14.46 7.66
CA PHE A 50 17.85 15.53 8.06
C PHE A 50 17.07 16.78 8.51
N GLU A 51 17.28 17.20 9.77
CA GLU A 51 16.60 18.34 10.39
C GLU A 51 17.54 19.55 10.57
N GLY A 52 18.45 19.79 9.62
CA GLY A 52 19.25 21.03 9.61
C GLY A 52 20.42 21.08 10.59
N GLY A 53 20.86 19.93 11.12
CA GLY A 53 21.91 19.82 12.14
C GLY A 53 21.39 19.35 13.50
N GLN A 54 20.07 19.37 13.70
CA GLN A 54 19.46 18.73 14.86
C GLN A 54 19.51 17.20 14.73
N VAL A 55 19.60 16.50 15.86
CA VAL A 55 19.50 15.04 15.91
C VAL A 55 18.14 14.62 15.35
N PRO A 56 18.03 13.72 14.35
CA PRO A 56 16.75 13.35 13.75
C PRO A 56 15.72 12.79 14.76
N LEU A 57 14.43 13.03 14.49
CA LEU A 57 13.32 12.62 15.36
C LEU A 57 13.38 11.15 15.79
N TYR A 58 13.67 10.23 14.85
CA TYR A 58 13.72 8.79 15.12
C TYR A 58 14.85 8.39 16.09
N LYS A 59 15.86 9.24 16.29
CA LYS A 59 16.90 9.05 17.30
C LYS A 59 16.54 9.68 18.65
N ARG A 60 15.65 10.69 18.67
CA ARG A 60 15.17 11.31 19.92
C ARG A 60 14.12 10.46 20.61
N LEU A 61 13.31 9.74 19.84
CA LEU A 61 12.30 8.84 20.38
C LEU A 61 12.94 7.65 21.09
N PRO A 62 12.38 7.19 22.23
CA PRO A 62 12.89 6.02 22.91
C PRO A 62 12.72 4.78 22.04
N GLN A 63 13.72 3.89 22.05
CA GLN A 63 13.60 2.58 21.42
C GLN A 63 12.71 1.70 22.29
N LEU A 64 11.51 1.37 21.78
CA LEU A 64 10.65 0.39 22.44
C LEU A 64 11.28 -0.99 22.37
N GLY A 65 11.29 -1.71 23.49
CA GLY A 65 11.94 -3.01 23.60
C GLY A 65 11.20 -4.12 22.87
N GLY A 66 11.94 -4.89 22.07
CA GLY A 66 11.53 -6.18 21.52
C GLY A 66 10.44 -6.12 20.44
N PHE A 67 10.38 -7.19 19.64
CA PHE A 67 9.26 -7.44 18.72
C PHE A 67 8.57 -8.72 19.14
N LYS A 68 7.29 -8.63 19.52
CA LYS A 68 6.44 -9.82 19.71
C LYS A 68 5.75 -10.15 18.40
N ALA A 69 6.20 -11.22 17.74
CA ALA A 69 5.56 -11.77 16.55
C ALA A 69 4.24 -12.48 16.92
N LEU A 70 3.25 -11.72 17.38
CA LEU A 70 1.92 -12.23 17.66
C LEU A 70 1.23 -12.49 16.33
N LYS A 71 1.28 -13.75 15.87
CA LYS A 71 0.41 -14.20 14.78
C LYS A 71 -1.02 -14.18 15.32
N LYS A 72 -1.90 -13.39 14.71
CA LYS A 72 -3.30 -13.26 15.12
C LYS A 72 -4.15 -14.26 14.33
N PRO A 73 -5.21 -14.82 14.93
CA PRO A 73 -6.20 -15.60 14.19
C PRO A 73 -6.91 -14.72 13.16
N VAL A 74 -7.43 -15.34 12.10
CA VAL A 74 -8.30 -14.63 11.13
C VAL A 74 -9.62 -14.32 11.83
N ALA A 75 -9.96 -13.04 11.93
CA ALA A 75 -11.21 -12.60 12.55
C ALA A 75 -12.35 -12.56 11.51
N ILE A 76 -13.46 -13.22 11.81
CA ILE A 76 -14.68 -13.27 10.98
C ILE A 76 -15.84 -12.68 11.74
N ARG A 77 -16.62 -11.82 11.08
CA ARG A 77 -17.82 -11.21 11.65
C ARG A 77 -19.03 -12.13 11.52
N LEU A 78 -19.97 -12.04 12.47
CA LEU A 78 -21.24 -12.77 12.42
C LEU A 78 -22.01 -12.53 11.11
N SER A 79 -22.02 -11.31 10.57
CA SER A 79 -22.70 -11.00 9.31
C SER A 79 -22.18 -11.79 8.09
N GLU A 80 -20.91 -12.22 8.13
CA GLU A 80 -20.31 -12.98 7.03
C GLU A 80 -20.80 -14.44 7.00
N LEU A 81 -21.34 -14.93 8.13
CA LEU A 81 -21.91 -16.27 8.23
C LEU A 81 -23.28 -16.39 7.56
N ASN A 82 -23.99 -15.28 7.35
CA ASN A 82 -25.28 -15.27 6.63
C ASN A 82 -25.18 -15.67 5.14
N LYS A 83 -23.96 -15.88 4.63
CA LYS A 83 -23.72 -16.43 3.27
C LYS A 83 -23.86 -17.96 3.22
N PHE A 84 -23.94 -18.60 4.37
CA PHE A 84 -24.21 -20.03 4.51
C PHE A 84 -25.71 -20.28 4.58
N ALA A 85 -26.13 -21.49 4.22
CA ALA A 85 -27.51 -21.89 4.43
C ALA A 85 -27.73 -22.25 5.90
N GLU A 86 -28.95 -22.09 6.39
CA GLU A 86 -29.33 -22.47 7.74
C GLU A 86 -29.04 -23.95 7.99
N GLY A 87 -28.51 -24.27 9.18
CA GLY A 87 -28.16 -25.65 9.56
C GLY A 87 -26.86 -26.20 8.96
N THR A 88 -26.13 -25.43 8.14
CA THR A 88 -24.84 -25.89 7.63
C THR A 88 -23.73 -25.85 8.67
N GLU A 89 -22.90 -26.89 8.72
CA GLU A 89 -21.71 -26.91 9.57
C GLU A 89 -20.61 -25.99 8.99
N VAL A 90 -20.17 -25.01 9.79
CA VAL A 90 -19.13 -24.06 9.39
C VAL A 90 -17.77 -24.53 9.89
N SER A 91 -16.94 -25.03 8.97
CA SER A 91 -15.54 -25.39 9.22
C SER A 91 -14.55 -24.44 8.53
N PRO A 92 -13.28 -24.36 8.96
CA PRO A 92 -12.25 -23.56 8.28
C PRO A 92 -12.11 -23.85 6.77
N GLU A 93 -12.35 -25.10 6.36
CA GLU A 93 -12.32 -25.52 4.96
C GLU A 93 -13.51 -24.97 4.17
N THR A 94 -14.71 -25.00 4.75
CA THR A 94 -15.91 -24.42 4.13
C THR A 94 -15.77 -22.91 3.94
N LEU A 95 -15.15 -22.23 4.92
CA LEU A 95 -14.87 -20.79 4.87
C LEU A 95 -13.87 -20.44 3.77
N LEU A 96 -12.87 -21.29 3.53
CA LEU A 96 -11.93 -21.15 2.42
C LEU A 96 -12.62 -21.38 1.07
N LYS A 97 -13.46 -22.43 0.96
CA LYS A 97 -14.20 -22.76 -0.26
C LYS A 97 -15.14 -21.63 -0.69
N LYS A 98 -15.81 -20.99 0.28
CA LYS A 98 -16.66 -19.81 0.06
C LYS A 98 -15.88 -18.50 -0.09
N ARG A 99 -14.53 -18.54 -0.04
CA ARG A 99 -13.62 -17.39 -0.12
C ARG A 99 -13.91 -16.30 0.92
N ILE A 100 -14.44 -16.69 2.09
CA ILE A 100 -14.59 -15.79 3.25
C ILE A 100 -13.22 -15.60 3.90
N ILE A 101 -12.42 -16.67 3.96
CA ILE A 101 -11.02 -16.62 4.35
C ILE A 101 -10.13 -16.84 3.11
N ARG A 102 -8.96 -16.20 3.09
CA ARG A 102 -7.95 -16.37 2.02
C ARG A 102 -7.02 -17.56 2.25
N ASN A 103 -6.69 -17.88 3.49
CA ASN A 103 -5.81 -18.97 3.90
C ASN A 103 -6.16 -19.49 5.30
N ILE A 104 -5.99 -20.79 5.52
CA ILE A 104 -6.15 -21.39 6.85
C ILE A 104 -4.89 -21.07 7.66
N THR A 105 -5.03 -20.18 8.66
CA THR A 105 -3.92 -19.80 9.55
C THR A 105 -3.72 -20.85 10.64
N ARG A 106 -2.46 -21.08 11.05
CA ARG A 106 -2.11 -21.96 12.19
C ARG A 106 -2.78 -21.56 13.51
N GLN A 107 -3.14 -20.28 13.63
CA GLN A 107 -3.81 -19.72 14.81
C GLN A 107 -5.33 -19.91 14.76
N GLY A 108 -5.86 -20.53 13.71
CA GLY A 108 -7.29 -20.76 13.53
C GLY A 108 -8.07 -19.52 13.16
N VAL A 109 -9.39 -19.65 13.33
CA VAL A 109 -10.39 -18.64 12.99
C VAL A 109 -11.05 -18.16 14.26
N LYS A 110 -11.19 -16.84 14.41
CA LYS A 110 -11.88 -16.22 15.54
C LYS A 110 -13.16 -15.57 15.06
N ILE A 111 -14.29 -15.97 15.64
CA ILE A 111 -15.56 -15.29 15.42
C ILE A 111 -15.62 -14.06 16.32
N ILE A 112 -15.95 -12.91 15.74
CA ILE A 112 -16.10 -11.64 16.42
C ILE A 112 -17.51 -11.08 16.22
N GLY A 113 -17.99 -10.36 17.24
CA GLY A 113 -19.23 -9.60 17.12
C GLY A 113 -19.15 -8.57 15.99
N GLY A 114 -20.24 -8.43 15.24
CA GLY A 114 -20.32 -7.53 14.09
C GLY A 114 -21.46 -7.93 13.17
N GLY A 115 -22.65 -7.42 13.45
CA GLY A 115 -23.89 -7.77 12.75
C GLY A 115 -24.71 -8.86 13.44
N SER A 116 -25.91 -9.13 12.91
CA SER A 116 -26.82 -10.17 13.40
C SER A 116 -26.78 -11.40 12.48
N LEU A 117 -26.90 -12.58 13.08
CA LEU A 117 -27.30 -13.77 12.33
C LEU A 117 -28.75 -13.58 11.89
N LYS A 118 -29.07 -13.95 10.66
CA LYS A 118 -30.44 -13.98 10.14
C LYS A 118 -30.75 -15.40 9.73
#